data_AF-A0A933QP37-F1
#
_entry.id   AF-A0A933QP37-F1
#
_cell.length_a   1.000
_cell.length_b   1.000
_cell.length_c   1.000
_cell.angle_alpha   90.00
_cell.angle_beta   90.00
_cell.angle_gamma   90.00
#
_symmetry.space_group_name_H-M   'P 1'
#
loop_
_entity.id
_entity.type
_entity.pdbx_description
1 polymer ?
#
loop_
_entity_poly.entity_id
_entity_poly.type
_entity_poly.pdbx_seq_one_letter_code
_entity_poly.pdbx_strand_id
1 'polypeptide(L)'
;MTEQRYALLIRIGAVTVAIIFWIISVVFSADGFNFIMPHYRWMGYLLAMSVTVLELVFVEEGFEHSPTVAAVGFLAYIYGIITNVIGVWTAQGSPDPSMNPLILVFPVILGLLVEIAPEPLVLWGLMGTSARDVLGRIFAPNKEAY
;
A
#
# COMPACT_ATOMS: atom_id res chain seq x y z
N MET A 1 -31.72 10.93 -5.65
CA MET A 1 -30.30 11.34 -5.65
C MET A 1 -29.81 11.28 -7.09
N THR A 2 -29.13 12.30 -7.62
CA THR A 2 -28.67 12.30 -9.03
C THR A 2 -27.47 11.37 -9.21
N GLU A 3 -27.37 10.69 -10.35
CA GLU A 3 -26.28 9.74 -10.66
C GLU A 3 -24.88 10.37 -10.47
N GLN A 4 -24.73 11.65 -10.82
CA GLN A 4 -23.51 12.41 -10.62
C GLN A 4 -23.12 12.57 -9.14
N ARG A 5 -24.09 12.80 -8.25
CA ARG A 5 -23.84 12.89 -6.80
C ARG A 5 -23.43 11.53 -6.23
N TYR A 6 -24.00 10.44 -6.75
CA TYR A 6 -23.67 9.08 -6.31
C TYR A 6 -22.24 8.70 -6.70
N ALA A 7 -21.86 8.95 -7.96
CA ALA A 7 -20.48 8.73 -8.41
C ALA A 7 -19.45 9.55 -7.61
N LEU A 8 -19.77 10.81 -7.30
CA LEU A 8 -18.90 11.66 -6.48
C LEU A 8 -18.72 11.09 -5.06
N LEU A 9 -19.78 10.62 -4.41
CA LEU A 9 -19.69 10.02 -3.08
C LEU A 9 -18.81 8.77 -3.08
N ILE A 10 -18.91 7.91 -4.09
CA ILE A 10 -18.06 6.72 -4.19
C ILE A 10 -16.59 7.11 -4.35
N ARG A 11 -16.29 8.13 -5.17
CA ARG A 11 -14.92 8.63 -5.36
C ARG A 11 -14.32 9.18 -4.08
N ILE A 12 -15.09 9.97 -3.33
CA ILE A 12 -14.68 10.46 -2.00
C ILE A 12 -14.45 9.28 -1.06
N GLY A 13 -15.34 8.28 -1.10
CA GLY A 13 -15.19 7.04 -0.34
C GLY A 13 -13.89 6.30 -0.67
N ALA A 14 -13.55 6.16 -1.96
CA ALA A 14 -12.33 5.49 -2.41
C ALA A 14 -11.06 6.21 -1.89
N VAL A 15 -10.98 7.53 -2.04
CA VAL A 15 -9.85 8.33 -1.51
C VAL A 15 -9.78 8.22 0.01
N THR A 16 -10.92 8.25 0.70
CA THR A 16 -10.96 8.12 2.17
C THR A 16 -10.45 6.76 2.63
N VAL A 17 -10.88 5.67 1.98
CA VAL A 17 -10.41 4.32 2.28
C VAL A 17 -8.90 4.19 2.04
N ALA A 18 -8.41 4.75 0.94
CA ALA A 18 -6.98 4.74 0.64
C ALA A 18 -6.15 5.47 1.71
N ILE A 19 -6.60 6.65 2.16
CA ILE A 19 -5.94 7.39 3.25
C ILE A 19 -5.93 6.55 4.54
N ILE A 20 -7.03 5.88 4.87
CA ILE A 20 -7.11 5.00 6.05
C ILE A 20 -6.09 3.87 5.94
N PHE A 21 -6.01 3.22 4.78
CA PHE A 21 -5.06 2.14 4.55
C PHE A 21 -3.60 2.62 4.62
N TRP A 22 -3.27 3.78 4.06
CA TRP A 22 -1.93 4.36 4.24
C TRP A 22 -1.62 4.68 5.71
N ILE A 23 -2.57 5.20 6.48
CA ILE A 23 -2.37 5.44 7.92
C ILE A 23 -2.08 4.11 8.64
N ILE A 24 -2.83 3.06 8.34
CA ILE A 24 -2.59 1.72 8.89
C ILE A 24 -1.20 1.20 8.49
N SER A 25 -0.84 1.33 7.20
CA SER A 25 0.47 0.91 6.68
C SER A 25 1.61 1.63 7.36
N VAL A 26 1.49 2.95 7.53
CA VAL A 26 2.49 3.76 8.24
C VAL A 26 2.64 3.33 9.70
N VAL A 27 1.55 3.00 10.39
CA VAL A 27 1.61 2.50 11.78
C VAL A 27 2.32 1.15 11.85
N PHE A 28 1.95 0.20 11.00
CA PHE A 28 2.56 -1.13 10.97
C PHE A 28 4.04 -1.08 10.55
N SER A 29 4.40 -0.24 9.58
CA SER A 29 5.78 0.03 9.20
C SER A 29 6.58 0.67 10.33
N ALA A 30 6.03 1.67 11.01
CA ALA A 30 6.71 2.33 12.13
C ALA A 30 7.04 1.34 13.26
N ASP A 31 6.12 0.43 13.57
CA ASP A 31 6.35 -0.64 14.54
C ASP A 31 7.33 -1.69 13.99
N GLY A 32 7.33 -1.96 12.68
CA GLY A 32 8.27 -2.86 11.99
C GLY A 32 9.75 -2.45 12.08
N PHE A 33 10.05 -1.15 12.24
CA PHE A 33 11.42 -0.69 12.50
C PHE A 33 11.92 -1.04 13.92
N ASN A 34 11.04 -1.49 14.83
CA ASN A 34 11.39 -2.01 16.14
C ASN A 34 12.25 -1.04 17.00
N PHE A 35 11.95 0.26 16.96
CA PHE A 35 12.59 1.24 17.86
C PHE A 35 12.21 0.97 19.32
N ILE A 36 13.14 0.40 20.10
CA ILE A 36 12.92 -0.02 21.50
C ILE A 36 12.71 1.18 22.43
N MET A 37 13.40 2.29 22.15
CA MET A 37 13.37 3.50 22.98
C MET A 37 12.18 4.38 22.59
N PRO A 38 11.22 4.66 23.50
CA PRO A 38 9.98 5.38 23.16
C PRO A 38 10.21 6.77 22.56
N HIS A 39 11.26 7.49 22.98
CA HIS A 39 11.55 8.83 22.48
C HIS A 39 12.07 8.84 21.04
N TYR A 40 12.40 7.70 20.44
CA TYR A 40 12.74 7.57 19.02
C TYR A 40 11.57 7.06 18.15
N ARG A 41 10.38 6.82 18.72
CA ARG A 41 9.24 6.29 17.95
C ARG A 41 8.80 7.20 16.79
N TRP A 42 8.99 8.51 16.93
CA TRP A 42 8.74 9.48 15.85
C TRP A 42 9.63 9.22 14.62
N MET A 43 10.85 8.71 14.80
CA MET A 43 11.74 8.34 13.69
C MET A 43 11.14 7.18 12.88
N GLY A 44 10.49 6.22 13.57
CA GLY A 44 9.77 5.13 12.91
C GLY A 44 8.65 5.64 11.99
N TYR A 45 7.85 6.60 12.45
CA TYR A 45 6.83 7.22 11.60
C TYR A 45 7.41 8.01 10.42
N LEU A 46 8.52 8.74 10.61
CA LEU A 46 9.18 9.45 9.51
C LEU A 46 9.75 8.49 8.46
N LEU A 47 10.38 7.40 8.89
CA LEU A 47 10.89 6.37 7.99
C LEU A 47 9.75 5.66 7.26
N ALA A 48 8.66 5.34 7.96
CA ALA A 48 7.47 4.73 7.36
C ALA A 48 6.83 5.62 6.28
N MET A 49 6.68 6.92 6.55
CA MET A 49 6.20 7.86 5.54
C MET A 49 7.17 7.98 4.36
N SER A 50 8.48 7.89 4.61
CA SER A 50 9.48 7.91 3.54
C SER A 50 9.38 6.68 2.65
N VAL A 51 9.12 5.50 3.23
CA VAL A 51 8.83 4.26 2.50
C VAL A 51 7.61 4.43 1.60
N THR A 52 6.49 4.95 2.13
CA THR A 52 5.29 5.22 1.32
C THR A 52 5.56 6.20 0.18
N VAL A 53 6.37 7.24 0.39
CA VAL A 53 6.75 8.17 -0.69
C VAL A 53 7.58 7.46 -1.76
N LEU A 54 8.50 6.57 -1.38
CA LEU A 54 9.31 5.80 -2.32
C LEU A 54 8.46 4.82 -3.16
N GLU A 55 7.44 4.21 -2.56
CA GLU A 55 6.44 3.38 -3.26
C GLU A 55 5.66 4.20 -4.29
N LEU A 56 5.19 5.39 -3.90
CA LEU A 56 4.46 6.29 -4.81
C LEU A 56 5.32 6.77 -5.97
N VAL A 57 6.58 7.10 -5.71
CA VAL A 57 7.54 7.43 -6.78
C VAL A 57 7.67 6.22 -7.70
N PHE A 58 7.93 5.03 -7.14
CA PHE A 58 8.07 3.81 -7.92
C PHE A 58 6.85 3.50 -8.81
N VAL A 59 5.64 3.82 -8.37
CA VAL A 59 4.41 3.52 -9.13
C VAL A 59 4.21 4.43 -10.34
N GLU A 60 4.83 5.60 -10.36
CA GLU A 60 4.71 6.54 -11.47
C GLU A 60 5.22 5.94 -12.78
N GLU A 61 6.45 5.39 -12.75
CA GLU A 61 7.14 4.84 -13.93
C GLU A 61 7.63 3.38 -13.74
N GLY A 62 7.49 2.79 -12.55
CA GLY A 62 7.89 1.41 -12.29
C GLY A 62 9.37 1.17 -12.51
N PHE A 63 9.69 0.15 -13.32
CA PHE A 63 11.06 -0.20 -13.70
C PHE A 63 11.62 0.69 -14.83
N GLU A 64 10.86 1.66 -15.35
CA GLU A 64 11.35 2.63 -16.33
C GLU A 64 12.17 3.75 -15.68
N HIS A 65 12.08 3.91 -14.36
CA HIS A 65 12.98 4.78 -13.60
C HIS A 65 14.45 4.33 -13.69
N SER A 66 15.37 5.18 -13.22
CA SER A 66 16.77 4.77 -13.03
C SER A 66 16.85 3.49 -12.19
N PRO A 67 17.81 2.57 -12.45
CA PRO A 67 17.91 1.29 -11.74
C PRO A 67 17.96 1.42 -10.22
N THR A 68 18.57 2.49 -9.70
CA THR A 68 18.62 2.78 -8.26
C THR A 68 17.24 3.10 -7.70
N VAL A 69 16.47 3.96 -8.37
CA VAL A 69 15.11 4.32 -7.94
C VAL A 69 14.20 3.11 -8.02
N ALA A 70 14.29 2.34 -9.11
CA ALA A 70 13.53 1.11 -9.27
C ALA A 70 13.85 0.09 -8.16
N ALA A 71 15.13 -0.10 -7.82
CA ALA A 71 15.55 -1.01 -6.76
C ALA A 71 15.07 -0.56 -5.38
N VAL A 72 15.21 0.73 -5.04
CA VAL A 72 14.78 1.27 -3.75
C VAL A 72 13.26 1.21 -3.62
N GLY A 73 12.52 1.57 -4.67
CA GLY A 73 11.07 1.49 -4.71
C GLY A 73 10.53 0.06 -4.55
N PHE A 74 11.16 -0.89 -5.25
CA PHE A 74 10.82 -2.31 -5.10
C PHE A 74 11.08 -2.83 -3.68
N LEU A 75 12.20 -2.44 -3.06
CA LEU A 75 12.50 -2.79 -1.67
C LEU A 75 11.53 -2.13 -0.67
N ALA A 76 11.11 -0.90 -0.93
CA ALA A 76 10.09 -0.21 -0.15
C ALA A 76 8.78 -1.02 -0.16
N TYR A 77 8.29 -1.40 -1.34
CA TYR A 77 7.13 -2.28 -1.50
C TYR A 77 7.26 -3.62 -0.77
N ILE A 78 8.41 -4.29 -0.86
CA ILE A 78 8.64 -5.54 -0.12
C ILE A 78 8.51 -5.29 1.39
N TYR A 79 9.10 -4.20 1.87
CA TYR A 79 9.06 -3.84 3.27
C TYR A 79 7.63 -3.50 3.73
N GLY A 80 6.88 -2.69 2.97
CA GLY A 80 5.49 -2.34 3.26
C GLY A 80 4.59 -3.58 3.29
N ILE A 81 4.70 -4.48 2.30
CA ILE A 81 3.99 -5.78 2.31
C ILE A 81 4.31 -6.58 3.59
N ILE A 82 5.60 -6.79 3.89
CA ILE A 82 6.00 -7.60 5.05
C ILE A 82 5.47 -7.00 6.35
N THR A 83 5.65 -5.69 6.55
CA THR A 83 5.21 -5.02 7.77
C THR A 83 3.70 -5.00 7.91
N ASN A 84 2.96 -4.86 6.81
CA ASN A 84 1.51 -4.97 6.82
C ASN A 84 1.02 -6.37 7.18
N VAL A 85 1.63 -7.42 6.63
CA VAL A 85 1.30 -8.80 6.98
C VAL A 85 1.59 -9.08 8.45
N ILE A 86 2.76 -8.67 8.96
CA ILE A 86 3.13 -8.81 10.38
C ILE A 86 2.18 -7.98 11.25
N GLY A 87 1.84 -6.75 10.85
CA GLY A 87 0.92 -5.87 11.57
C GLY A 87 -0.47 -6.49 11.73
N VAL A 88 -1.03 -7.06 10.67
CA VAL A 88 -2.30 -7.79 10.74
C VAL A 88 -2.17 -9.04 11.62
N TRP A 89 -1.12 -9.84 11.45
CA TRP A 89 -0.93 -11.06 12.25
C TRP A 89 -0.76 -10.76 13.75
N THR A 90 -0.01 -9.73 14.09
CA THR A 90 0.18 -9.26 15.48
C THR A 90 -1.11 -8.67 16.06
N ALA A 91 -1.89 -7.92 15.27
CA ALA A 91 -3.21 -7.44 15.68
C ALA A 91 -4.21 -8.57 15.95
N GLN A 92 -4.01 -9.74 15.34
CA GLN A 92 -4.77 -10.97 15.63
C GLN A 92 -4.28 -11.74 16.87
N GLY A 93 -3.27 -11.22 17.58
CA GLY A 93 -2.68 -11.87 18.75
C GLY A 93 -1.56 -12.87 18.44
N SER A 94 -0.95 -12.78 17.26
CA SER A 94 0.17 -13.64 16.83
C SER A 94 -0.09 -15.15 17.00
N PRO A 95 -1.21 -15.67 16.46
CA PRO A 95 -1.53 -17.08 16.63
C PRO A 95 -0.47 -17.98 15.99
N ASP A 96 -0.20 -19.12 16.64
CA ASP A 96 0.87 -20.06 16.25
C ASP A 96 0.57 -20.77 14.91
N PRO A 97 1.36 -20.51 13.85
CA PRO A 97 1.18 -21.15 12.55
C PRO A 97 1.45 -22.65 12.54
N SER A 98 2.18 -23.19 13.52
CA SER A 98 2.48 -24.62 13.61
C SER A 98 1.22 -25.46 13.88
N MET A 99 0.22 -24.86 14.54
CA MET A 99 -1.06 -25.49 14.86
C MET A 99 -2.04 -25.45 13.68
N ASN A 100 -2.00 -24.38 12.88
CA ASN A 100 -2.78 -24.24 11.65
C ASN A 100 -2.11 -23.26 10.68
N PRO A 101 -1.40 -23.75 9.65
CA PRO A 101 -0.72 -22.89 8.68
C PRO A 101 -1.64 -21.94 7.90
N LEU A 102 -2.93 -22.30 7.76
CA LEU A 102 -3.91 -21.46 7.06
C LEU A 102 -4.18 -20.14 7.80
N ILE A 103 -3.77 -20.02 9.07
CA ILE A 103 -3.95 -18.80 9.84
C ILE A 103 -3.15 -17.62 9.28
N LEU A 104 -2.10 -17.88 8.50
CA LEU A 104 -1.31 -16.84 7.83
C LEU A 104 -1.97 -16.33 6.54
N VAL A 105 -2.93 -17.06 5.96
CA VAL A 105 -3.57 -16.67 4.70
C VAL A 105 -4.30 -15.35 4.86
N PHE A 106 -5.03 -15.16 5.97
CA PHE A 106 -5.80 -13.93 6.19
C PHE A 106 -4.91 -12.69 6.42
N PRO A 107 -3.86 -12.72 7.28
CA PRO A 107 -2.84 -11.67 7.34
C PRO A 107 -2.21 -11.34 6.01
N VAL A 108 -1.90 -12.35 5.19
CA VAL A 108 -1.29 -12.13 3.87
C VAL A 108 -2.24 -11.39 2.95
N ILE A 109 -3.49 -11.83 2.85
CA ILE A 109 -4.50 -11.18 2.00
C ILE A 109 -4.76 -9.74 2.45
N LEU A 110 -4.97 -9.52 3.75
CA LEU A 110 -5.22 -8.17 4.25
C LEU A 110 -3.98 -7.28 4.18
N GLY A 111 -2.79 -7.81 4.46
CA GLY A 111 -1.55 -7.06 4.39
C GLY A 111 -1.29 -6.58 2.96
N LEU A 112 -1.48 -7.45 1.97
CA LEU A 112 -1.42 -7.08 0.55
C LEU A 112 -2.51 -6.08 0.16
N LEU A 113 -3.72 -6.21 0.71
CA LEU A 113 -4.81 -5.28 0.44
C LEU A 113 -4.49 -3.87 0.98
N VAL A 114 -4.01 -3.78 2.22
CA VAL A 114 -3.64 -2.52 2.87
C VAL A 114 -2.50 -1.83 2.11
N GLU A 115 -1.57 -2.61 1.57
CA GLU A 115 -0.44 -2.09 0.79
C GLU A 115 -0.85 -1.64 -0.62
N ILE A 116 -1.51 -2.50 -1.39
CA ILE A 116 -1.66 -2.33 -2.85
C ILE A 116 -2.92 -1.53 -3.19
N ALA A 117 -3.99 -1.64 -2.40
CA ALA A 117 -5.26 -0.98 -2.74
C ALA A 117 -5.27 0.57 -2.66
N PRO A 118 -4.52 1.25 -1.78
CA PRO A 118 -4.59 2.71 -1.66
C PRO A 118 -4.35 3.45 -2.97
N GLU A 119 -3.32 3.07 -3.71
CA GLU A 119 -2.91 3.76 -4.93
C GLU A 119 -3.95 3.73 -6.05
N PRO A 120 -4.46 2.55 -6.50
CA PRO A 120 -5.49 2.52 -7.52
C PRO A 120 -6.77 3.20 -7.04
N LEU A 121 -7.08 3.16 -5.74
CA LEU A 121 -8.24 3.86 -5.17
C LEU A 121 -8.08 5.38 -5.21
N VAL A 122 -6.89 5.93 -4.92
CA VAL A 122 -6.61 7.37 -5.03
C VAL A 122 -6.62 7.79 -6.49
N LEU A 123 -5.93 7.05 -7.36
CA LEU A 123 -5.87 7.33 -8.80
C LEU A 123 -7.28 7.35 -9.41
N TRP A 124 -8.08 6.31 -9.15
CA TRP A 124 -9.45 6.23 -9.62
C TRP A 124 -10.36 7.29 -8.98
N GLY A 125 -10.19 7.54 -7.68
CA GLY A 125 -10.99 8.52 -6.95
C GLY A 125 -10.78 9.96 -7.43
N LEU A 126 -9.54 10.33 -7.75
CA LEU A 126 -9.18 11.67 -8.21
C LEU A 126 -9.37 11.86 -9.72
N MET A 127 -8.97 10.88 -10.53
CA MET A 127 -8.93 11.01 -12.00
C MET A 127 -10.12 10.35 -12.71
N GLY A 128 -10.90 9.50 -12.03
CA GLY A 128 -11.98 8.71 -12.64
C GLY A 128 -11.49 7.49 -13.43
N THR A 129 -12.37 6.90 -14.25
CA THR A 129 -12.12 5.67 -15.03
C THR A 129 -10.99 5.75 -16.07
N SER A 130 -10.40 6.93 -16.29
CA SER A 130 -9.23 7.13 -17.15
C SER A 130 -7.89 6.98 -16.41
N ALA A 131 -7.91 6.70 -15.11
CA ALA A 131 -6.69 6.53 -14.32
C ALA A 131 -6.01 5.18 -14.65
N ARG A 132 -4.74 5.27 -15.03
CA ARG A 132 -3.87 4.17 -15.48
C ARG A 132 -3.89 3.00 -14.49
N ASP A 133 -4.36 1.85 -14.95
CA ASP A 133 -4.35 0.59 -14.21
C ASP A 133 -2.91 0.05 -14.09
N VAL A 134 -2.37 0.01 -12.88
CA VAL A 134 -1.00 -0.46 -12.58
C VAL A 134 -0.85 -1.94 -12.94
N LEU A 135 -1.85 -2.77 -12.63
CA LEU A 135 -1.87 -4.17 -13.06
C LEU A 135 -2.03 -4.26 -14.58
N GLY A 136 -2.83 -3.38 -15.17
CA GLY A 136 -2.97 -3.25 -16.62
C GLY A 136 -1.63 -2.96 -17.34
N ARG A 137 -0.73 -2.17 -16.77
CA ARG A 137 0.61 -1.91 -17.33
C ARG A 137 1.55 -3.13 -17.20
N ILE A 138 1.47 -3.84 -16.07
CA ILE A 138 2.28 -5.05 -15.82
C ILE A 138 1.84 -6.21 -16.73
N PHE A 139 0.53 -6.36 -16.97
CA PHE A 139 -0.03 -7.45 -17.79
C PHE A 139 -0.26 -7.08 -19.27
N ALA A 140 -0.27 -5.80 -19.63
CA ALA A 140 -0.40 -5.31 -20.99
C ALA A 140 0.52 -4.09 -21.25
N PRO A 141 1.85 -4.29 -21.30
CA PRO A 141 2.82 -3.20 -21.49
C PRO A 141 2.65 -2.44 -22.82
N ASN A 142 1.98 -3.03 -23.82
CA ASN A 142 1.80 -2.46 -25.15
C ASN A 142 0.33 -2.22 -25.48
N LYS A 143 -0.22 -1.10 -25.03
CA LYS A 143 -1.19 -0.35 -25.85
C LYS A 143 -0.70 1.09 -25.92
N GLU A 144 0.21 1.32 -26.86
CA GLU A 144 0.51 2.66 -27.36
C GLU A 144 -0.82 3.32 -27.73
N ALA A 145 -1.06 4.48 -27.14
CA ALA A 145 -2.14 5.36 -27.52
C ALA A 145 -1.86 5.85 -28.96
N TYR A 146 -2.73 5.46 -29.88
CA TYR A 146 -3.00 6.27 -31.08
C TYR A 146 -3.89 7.44 -30.69
#